data_AF-A0A090YUT0-F1
#
_entry.id   AF-A0A090YUT0-F1
#
_cell.length_a   1.000
_cell.length_b   1.000
_cell.length_c   1.000
_cell.angle_alpha   90.00
_cell.angle_beta   90.00
_cell.angle_gamma   90.00
#
_symmetry.space_group_name_H-M   'P 1'
#
loop_
_entity.id
_entity.type
_entity.pdbx_description
1 polymer ?
#
loop_
_entity_poly.entity_id
_entity_poly.type
_entity_poly.pdbx_seq_one_letter_code
_entity_poly.pdbx_strand_id
1 'polypeptide(L)'
;MEWLKEPEKHFDKPSAHLSKNINEKGGVCVGDIQEKANPSQSTISQYLSMMQKAGLLESTRHGQWTYYRRNEATIQEITEFLKDNL
;
A
#
# COMPACT_ATOMS: atom_id res chain seq x y z
N MET A 1 7.26 -4.09 -1.94
CA MET A 1 6.97 -2.65 -1.80
C MET A 1 7.08 -1.86 -3.11
N GLU A 2 7.62 -2.45 -4.19
CA GLU A 2 7.75 -1.79 -5.49
C GLU A 2 6.39 -1.34 -6.05
N TRP A 3 5.35 -2.17 -5.90
CA TRP A 3 4.00 -1.85 -6.38
C TRP A 3 3.41 -0.57 -5.81
N LEU A 4 3.64 -0.28 -4.53
CA LEU A 4 3.12 0.92 -3.87
C LEU A 4 4.05 2.13 -4.03
N LYS A 5 5.26 1.93 -4.55
CA LYS A 5 6.19 3.01 -4.89
C LYS A 5 5.76 3.70 -6.19
N GLU A 6 5.30 2.90 -7.16
CA GLU A 6 4.82 3.38 -8.46
C GLU A 6 3.44 2.79 -8.77
N PRO A 7 2.40 3.11 -7.96
CA PRO A 7 1.12 2.43 -8.05
C PRO A 7 0.44 2.61 -9.41
N GLU A 8 0.65 3.74 -10.09
CA GLU A 8 0.13 3.98 -11.45
C GLU A 8 0.68 3.01 -12.50
N LYS A 9 1.93 2.54 -12.35
CA LYS A 9 2.56 1.58 -13.27
C LYS A 9 2.17 0.13 -12.97
N HIS A 10 1.63 -0.13 -11.79
CA HIS A 10 1.35 -1.48 -11.31
C HIS A 10 -0.14 -1.78 -11.16
N PHE A 11 -1.00 -0.76 -11.09
CA PHE A 11 -2.45 -0.90 -10.97
C PHE A 11 -3.15 -0.11 -12.10
N ASP A 12 -2.64 -0.28 -13.33
CA ASP A 12 -3.06 0.40 -14.56
C ASP A 12 -4.38 -0.13 -15.14
N LYS A 13 -4.79 -1.33 -14.74
CA LYS A 13 -6.07 -1.90 -15.14
C LYS A 13 -7.20 -1.30 -14.32
N PRO A 14 -8.28 -0.79 -14.92
CA PRO A 14 -9.49 -0.46 -14.18
C PRO A 14 -10.09 -1.76 -13.64
N SER A 15 -9.73 -2.14 -12.42
CA SER A 15 -10.47 -3.16 -11.67
C SER A 15 -11.82 -2.58 -11.25
N ALA A 16 -12.76 -3.44 -10.86
CA ALA A 16 -14.04 -3.01 -10.30
C ALA A 16 -13.89 -2.15 -9.02
N HIS A 17 -12.71 -2.14 -8.39
CA HIS A 17 -12.42 -1.48 -7.12
C HIS A 17 -11.48 -0.28 -7.24
N LEU A 18 -10.81 -0.12 -8.38
CA LEU A 18 -10.10 1.09 -8.78
C LEU A 18 -11.12 2.19 -9.10
N SER A 19 -11.51 2.92 -8.07
CA SER A 19 -12.02 4.28 -8.27
C SER A 19 -10.93 5.03 -9.01
N LYS A 20 -11.22 5.44 -10.24
CA LYS A 20 -10.42 6.10 -11.30
C LYS A 20 -9.20 6.99 -10.96
N ASN A 21 -8.85 7.23 -9.70
CA ASN A 21 -7.73 8.04 -9.29
C ASN A 21 -7.12 7.51 -7.97
N ILE A 22 -6.04 6.73 -8.09
CA ILE A 22 -5.16 6.34 -6.96
C ILE A 22 -4.77 7.57 -6.13
N ASN A 23 -4.57 8.72 -6.80
CA ASN A 23 -4.25 10.01 -6.18
C ASN A 23 -5.44 10.66 -5.45
N GLU A 24 -6.69 10.49 -5.90
CA GLU A 24 -7.86 11.09 -5.21
C GLU A 24 -8.22 10.36 -3.92
N LYS A 25 -7.92 9.05 -3.83
CA LYS A 25 -8.12 8.25 -2.60
C LYS A 25 -6.86 8.11 -1.76
N GLY A 26 -5.75 8.73 -2.21
CA GLY A 26 -4.49 8.71 -1.51
C GLY A 26 -3.85 7.32 -1.37
N GLY A 27 -4.13 6.37 -2.26
CA GLY A 27 -3.55 5.03 -2.19
C GLY A 27 -4.25 3.97 -3.05
N VAL A 28 -3.83 2.71 -2.89
CA VAL A 28 -4.35 1.54 -3.60
C VAL A 28 -5.31 0.76 -2.71
N CYS A 29 -6.46 0.34 -3.24
CA CYS A 29 -7.44 -0.43 -2.48
C CYS A 29 -6.90 -1.80 -2.09
N VAL A 30 -7.25 -2.28 -0.89
CA VAL A 30 -6.92 -3.64 -0.43
C VAL A 30 -7.37 -4.73 -1.41
N GLY A 31 -8.51 -4.55 -2.09
CA GLY A 31 -9.03 -5.50 -3.08
C GLY A 31 -8.10 -5.64 -4.28
N ASP A 32 -7.54 -4.54 -4.78
CA ASP A 32 -6.64 -4.54 -5.93
C ASP A 32 -5.28 -5.18 -5.58
N ILE A 33 -4.80 -4.89 -4.36
CA ILE A 33 -3.58 -5.52 -3.85
C ILE A 33 -3.80 -7.04 -3.72
N GLN A 34 -4.99 -7.45 -3.27
CA GLN A 34 -5.36 -8.87 -3.15
C GLN A 34 -5.49 -9.55 -4.52
N GLU A 35 -6.12 -8.92 -5.50
CA GLU A 35 -6.24 -9.48 -6.86
C GLU A 35 -4.87 -9.67 -7.51
N LYS A 36 -3.95 -8.71 -7.29
CA LYS A 36 -2.59 -8.78 -7.82
C LYS A 36 -1.69 -9.75 -7.04
N ALA A 37 -1.97 -9.97 -5.76
CA ALA A 37 -1.17 -10.84 -4.92
C ALA A 37 -1.70 -12.27 -4.96
N ASN A 38 -0.84 -13.21 -5.37
CA ASN A 38 -1.16 -14.64 -5.46
C ASN A 38 -1.63 -15.33 -4.14
N PRO A 39 -1.29 -14.85 -2.92
CA PRO A 39 -1.80 -15.43 -1.67
C PRO A 39 -3.29 -15.15 -1.39
N SER A 40 -3.84 -15.81 -0.36
CA SER A 40 -5.23 -15.60 0.06
C SER A 40 -5.50 -14.17 0.58
N GLN A 41 -6.75 -13.75 0.44
CA GLN A 41 -7.33 -12.48 0.91
C GLN A 41 -6.95 -12.17 2.37
N SER A 42 -7.05 -13.15 3.27
CA SER A 42 -6.72 -13.03 4.69
C SER A 42 -5.22 -12.78 4.94
N THR A 43 -4.36 -13.50 4.21
CA THR A 43 -2.90 -13.40 4.32
C THR A 43 -2.42 -12.00 3.94
N ILE A 44 -2.92 -11.47 2.82
CA ILE A 44 -2.55 -10.13 2.35
C ILE A 44 -3.05 -9.04 3.29
N SER A 45 -4.28 -9.15 3.79
CA SER A 45 -4.80 -8.19 4.75
C SER A 45 -3.97 -8.16 6.03
N GLN A 46 -3.50 -9.33 6.50
CA GLN A 46 -2.66 -9.42 7.67
C GLN A 46 -1.29 -8.76 7.44
N TYR A 47 -0.65 -9.02 6.30
CA TYR A 47 0.62 -8.35 5.96
C TYR A 47 0.49 -6.84 5.83
N LEU A 48 -0.56 -6.35 5.17
CA LEU A 48 -0.83 -4.91 5.06
C LEU A 48 -1.05 -4.26 6.43
N SER A 49 -1.79 -4.93 7.32
CA SER A 49 -1.97 -4.47 8.70
C SER A 49 -0.66 -4.44 9.48
N MET A 50 0.19 -5.45 9.32
CA MET A 50 1.51 -5.49 9.95
C MET A 50 2.42 -4.36 9.46
N MET A 51 2.48 -4.13 8.15
CA MET A 51 3.28 -3.03 7.58
C MET A 51 2.76 -1.66 7.99
N GLN A 52 1.44 -1.49 8.10
CA GLN A 52 0.85 -0.26 8.62
C GLN A 52 1.19 -0.05 10.10
N LYS A 53 1.11 -1.10 10.94
CA LYS A 53 1.52 -1.03 12.36
C LYS A 53 3.00 -0.74 12.53
N ALA A 54 3.83 -1.21 11.61
CA ALA A 54 5.27 -0.89 11.57
C ALA A 54 5.57 0.52 11.04
N GLY A 55 4.55 1.31 10.68
CA GLY A 55 4.71 2.68 10.16
C GLY A 55 5.15 2.75 8.69
N LEU A 56 5.33 1.61 8.02
CA LEU A 56 5.79 1.56 6.62
C LEU A 56 4.69 1.94 5.61
N LEU A 57 3.44 1.74 5.99
CA LEU A 57 2.26 2.09 5.19
C LEU A 57 1.34 3.01 5.98
N GLU A 58 0.68 3.90 5.26
CA GLU A 58 -0.47 4.65 5.74
C GLU A 58 -1.74 4.04 5.15
N SER A 59 -2.83 4.07 5.92
CA SER A 59 -4.12 3.58 5.47
C SER A 59 -5.20 4.66 5.58
N THR A 60 -6.04 4.78 4.56
CA THR A 60 -7.20 5.68 4.56
C THR A 60 -8.45 4.88 4.22
N ARG A 61 -9.53 5.10 4.97
CA ARG A 61 -10.81 4.41 4.73
C ARG A 61 -11.76 5.33 3.98
N HIS A 62 -12.24 4.86 2.83
CA HIS A 62 -13.30 5.52 2.06
C HIS A 62 -14.50 4.57 1.92
N GLY A 63 -15.54 4.81 2.71
CA GLY A 63 -16.71 3.94 2.78
C GLY A 63 -16.37 2.54 3.29
N GLN A 64 -16.63 1.53 2.46
CA GLN A 64 -16.35 0.12 2.79
C GLN A 64 -14.91 -0.30 2.49
N TRP A 65 -14.13 0.52 1.79
CA TRP A 65 -12.80 0.15 1.29
C TRP A 65 -11.68 0.86 2.05
N THR A 66 -10.62 0.11 2.34
CA THR A 66 -9.37 0.63 2.90
C THR A 66 -8.33 0.71 1.80
N TYR A 67 -7.69 1.87 1.70
CA TYR A 67 -6.65 2.18 0.74
C TYR A 67 -5.32 2.27 1.49
N TYR A 68 -4.26 1.74 0.89
CA TYR A 68 -2.91 1.76 1.44
C TYR A 68 -1.97 2.56 0.53
N ARG A 69 -1.09 3.36 1.15
CA ARG A 69 0.05 3.99 0.48
C ARG A 69 1.31 3.82 1.30
N ARG A 70 2.47 3.99 0.67
CA ARG A 70 3.76 4.03 1.39
C ARG A 70 3.87 5.27 2.24
N ASN A 71 4.41 5.09 3.44
CA ASN A 71 4.86 6.19 4.27
C ASN A 71 6.31 6.51 3.92
N GLU A 72 6.53 7.41 2.95
CA GLU A 72 7.90 7.74 2.52
C GLU A 72 8.73 8.40 3.63
N ALA A 73 8.09 9.14 4.55
CA ALA A 73 8.81 9.75 5.67
C ALA A 73 9.43 8.69 6.58
N THR A 74 8.63 7.73 7.05
CA THR A 74 9.14 6.63 7.90
C THR A 74 10.11 5.72 7.14
N ILE A 75 9.86 5.46 5.85
CA ILE A 75 10.81 4.67 5.05
C ILE A 75 12.15 5.38 4.92
N GLN A 76 12.16 6.71 4.75
CA GLN A 76 13.37 7.50 4.68
C GLN A 76 14.11 7.52 6.02
N GLU A 77 13.40 7.75 7.13
CA GLU A 77 13.97 7.70 8.49
C GLU A 77 14.64 6.35 8.78
N ILE A 78 13.98 5.23 8.45
CA ILE A 78 14.57 3.89 8.61
C ILE A 78 15.80 3.72 7.72
N THR A 79 15.75 4.22 6.48
CA THR A 79 16.88 4.13 5.55
C THR A 79 18.08 4.93 6.04
N GLU A 80 17.86 6.12 6.59
CA GLU A 80 18.89 6.97 7.20
C GLU A 80 19.46 6.30 8.46
N PHE A 81 18.60 5.83 9.36
CA PHE A 81 19.02 5.08 10.55
C PHE A 81 19.89 3.86 10.19
N LEU A 82 19.50 3.08 9.19
CA LEU A 82 20.28 1.92 8.74
C LEU A 82 21.64 2.34 8.16
N LYS A 83 21.73 3.44 7.41
CA LYS A 83 23.00 3.96 6.88
C LYS A 83 23.94 4.46 7.97
N ASP A 84 23.40 5.03 9.04
CA ASP A 84 24.20 5.59 10.13
C ASP A 84 24.69 4.51 11.12
N ASN A 85 24.09 3.31 11.09
CA ASN A 85 24.37 2.21 12.03
C ASN A 85 24.93 0.94 11.37
N LEU A 86 25.27 0.98 10.07
CA LEU A 86 25.98 -0.06 9.31
C LEU A 86 27.30 0.47 8.78
#